data_AF-A0A1H1UM18-F1
#
_entry.id   AF-A0A1H1UM18-F1
#
_cell.length_a   1.000
_cell.length_b   1.000
_cell.length_c   1.000
_cell.angle_alpha   90.00
_cell.angle_beta   90.00
_cell.angle_gamma   90.00
#
_symmetry.space_group_name_H-M   'P 1'
#
loop_
_entity.id
_entity.type
_entity.pdbx_description
1 polymer ?
#
loop_
_entity_poly.entity_id
_entity_poly.type
_entity_poly.pdbx_seq_one_letter_code
_entity_poly.pdbx_strand_id
1 'polypeptide(L)' 'MKDKLAEKRNITPAKAVEIMRKNGIEIDEKKAAEVLDLMYFLAKLIVNQNFKT' A
#
# COMPACT_ATOMS: atom_id res chain seq x y z
N MET A 1 -8.41 -17.12 -13.04
CA MET A 1 -9.39 -16.92 -11.95
C MET A 1 -8.90 -15.76 -11.10
N LYS A 2 -9.67 -14.66 -11.09
CA LYS A 2 -9.33 -13.33 -10.56
C LYS A 2 -9.58 -13.25 -9.04
N ASP A 3 -9.12 -14.25 -8.28
CA ASP A 3 -9.26 -14.31 -6.83
C ASP A 3 -7.90 -14.44 -6.15
N LYS A 4 -6.90 -13.70 -6.64
CA LYS A 4 -5.72 -13.43 -5.82
C LYS A 4 -6.17 -12.46 -4.75
N LEU A 5 -6.52 -13.04 -3.60
CA LEU A 5 -6.57 -12.44 -2.27
C LEU A 5 -6.57 -10.91 -2.33
N ALA A 6 -7.72 -10.30 -2.07
CA ALA A 6 -7.71 -8.99 -1.45
C ALA A 6 -6.95 -9.15 -0.12
N GLU A 7 -5.60 -9.15 -0.18
CA GLU A 7 -4.73 -9.13 0.98
C GLU A 7 -5.26 -7.98 1.82
N LYS A 8 -5.51 -8.25 3.09
CA LYS A 8 -6.20 -7.33 4.00
C LYS A 8 -5.37 -6.04 4.11
N ARG A 9 -5.62 -5.09 3.20
CA ARG A 9 -4.97 -3.79 3.17
C ARG A 9 -5.58 -2.96 4.28
N ASN A 10 -4.77 -2.54 5.24
CA ASN A 10 -5.21 -1.70 6.35
C ASN A 10 -5.47 -0.24 5.91
N ILE A 11 -4.91 0.16 4.77
CA ILE A 11 -5.02 1.49 4.17
C ILE A 11 -5.50 1.35 2.73
N THR A 12 -6.48 2.18 2.33
CA THR A 12 -7.00 2.28 0.96
C THR A 12 -6.27 3.39 0.17
N PRO A 13 -6.32 3.40 -1.18
CA PRO A 13 -5.77 4.50 -1.98
C PRO A 13 -6.33 5.88 -1.60
N ALA A 14 -7.64 6.01 -1.43
CA ALA A 14 -8.26 7.24 -0.94
C ALA A 14 -7.69 7.69 0.42
N LYS A 15 -7.46 6.74 1.34
CA LYS A 15 -6.83 7.06 2.63
C LYS A 15 -5.37 7.47 2.49
N ALA A 16 -4.64 6.87 1.56
CA ALA A 16 -3.27 7.26 1.24
C ALA A 16 -3.21 8.69 0.68
N VAL A 17 -4.16 9.08 -0.19
CA VAL A 17 -4.29 10.46 -0.67
C VAL A 17 -4.52 11.43 0.49
N GLU A 18 -5.42 11.12 1.43
CA GLU A 18 -5.64 11.96 2.62
C GLU A 18 -4.36 12.14 3.44
N ILE A 19 -3.62 11.05 3.68
CA ILE A 19 -2.38 11.08 4.47
C ILE A 19 -1.33 11.92 3.75
N MET A 20 -1.16 11.75 2.43
CA MET A 20 -0.18 12.50 1.65
C MET A 20 -0.51 13.99 1.62
N ARG A 21 -1.79 14.34 1.40
CA ARG A 21 -2.26 15.74 1.43
C ARG A 21 -2.03 16.42 2.78
N LYS A 22 -2.26 15.71 3.89
CA LYS A 22 -1.96 16.22 5.24
C LYS A 22 -0.49 16.54 5.45
N ASN A 23 0.39 15.91 4.67
CA ASN A 23 1.84 16.15 4.70
C ASN A 23 2.31 17.09 3.57
N GLY A 24 1.38 17.82 2.91
CA GLY A 24 1.72 18.76 1.85
C GLY A 24 2.06 18.12 0.50
N ILE A 25 1.80 16.83 0.32
CA ILE A 25 2.03 16.12 -0.93
C ILE A 25 0.70 15.96 -1.66
N GLU A 26 0.58 16.63 -2.81
CA GLU A 26 -0.59 16.50 -3.67
C GLU A 26 -0.37 15.36 -4.67
N ILE A 27 -1.29 14.41 -4.66
CA ILE A 27 -1.22 13.20 -5.47
C ILE A 27 -2.64 12.75 -5.84
N ASP A 28 -2.79 12.17 -7.04
CA ASP A 28 -4.05 11.55 -7.45
C ASP A 28 -4.20 10.12 -6.88
N GLU A 29 -5.41 9.59 -6.93
CA GLU A 29 -5.73 8.28 -6.37
C GLU A 29 -4.99 7.14 -7.09
N LYS A 30 -4.75 7.26 -8.40
CA LYS A 30 -4.04 6.26 -9.19
C LYS A 30 -2.58 6.15 -8.73
N LYS A 31 -1.92 7.29 -8.59
CA LYS A 31 -0.53 7.36 -8.14
C LYS A 31 -0.40 6.96 -6.67
N ALA A 32 -1.38 7.33 -5.83
CA ALA A 32 -1.43 6.86 -4.45
C ALA A 32 -1.58 5.33 -4.39
N ALA A 33 -2.37 4.71 -5.28
CA ALA A 33 -2.49 3.26 -5.37
C ALA A 33 -1.16 2.60 -5.77
N GLU A 34 -0.44 3.13 -6.77
CA GLU A 34 0.88 2.64 -7.18
C GLU A 34 1.90 2.68 -6.03
N VAL A 35 1.96 3.81 -5.30
CA VAL A 35 2.85 3.95 -4.15
C VAL A 35 2.48 2.97 -3.05
N LEU A 36 1.18 2.84 -2.77
CA LEU A 36 0.68 1.94 -1.74
C LEU A 36 0.97 0.46 -2.07
N ASP A 37 0.84 0.07 -3.33
CA ASP A 37 1.20 -1.28 -3.81
C ASP A 37 2.69 -1.57 -3.56
N LEU A 38 3.57 -0.63 -3.86
CA LEU A 38 5.01 -0.76 -3.57
C LEU A 38 5.27 -0.90 -2.07
N MET A 39 4.60 -0.09 -1.24
CA MET A 39 4.76 -0.15 0.22
C MET A 39 4.33 -1.50 0.79
N TYR A 40 3.19 -2.04 0.37
CA TYR A 40 2.74 -3.38 0.80
C TYR A 40 3.69 -4.48 0.32
N PHE A 41 4.20 -4.39 -0.91
CA PHE A 41 5.20 -5.33 -1.42
C PHE A 41 6.46 -5.34 -0.53
N LEU A 42 7.00 -4.17 -0.20
CA LEU A 42 8.18 -4.05 0.65
C LEU A 42 7.92 -4.55 2.07
N ALA A 43 6.78 -4.19 2.67
CA ALA A 43 6.40 -4.66 3.99
C ALA A 43 6.33 -6.20 4.03
N LYS A 44 5.69 -6.82 3.04
CA LYS A 44 5.61 -8.27 2.91
C LYS A 44 6.99 -8.91 2.73
N LEU A 45 7.85 -8.28 1.95
CA LEU A 45 9.22 -8.73 1.72
C LEU A 45 10.02 -8.74 3.04
N ILE A 46 9.98 -7.65 3.80
CA ILE A 46 10.66 -7.52 5.11
C ILE A 46 10.12 -8.56 6.10
N VAL A 47 8.79 -8.72 6.16
CA VAL A 47 8.15 -9.72 7.04
C VAL A 47 8.62 -11.13 6.68
N ASN A 48 8.63 -11.47 5.39
CA ASN A 48 9.09 -12.79 4.95
C ASN A 48 10.57 -13.03 5.25
N GLN A 49 11.44 -12.01 5.10
CA GLN A 49 12.87 -12.16 5.34
C GLN A 49 13.24 -12.32 6.82
N ASN A 50 12.53 -11.63 7.71
CA ASN A 50 12.94 -11.50 9.11
C ASN A 50 12.09 -12.33 10.08
N PHE A 51 10.87 -12.72 9.68
CA PHE A 51 9.89 -13.30 10.60
C PHE A 51 9.20 -14.58 10.10
N LYS A 52 9.40 -14.97 8.84
CA LYS A 52 8.97 -16.30 8.36
C LYS A 52 10.18 -17.22 8.26
N THR A 53 10.25 -18.18 9.18
CA THR A 53 11.14 -19.35 9.12
C THR A 53 10.47 -20.45 8.31
#